data_AF-A0A699RPW1-F1
#
_entry.id   AF-A0A699RPW1-F1
#
_cell.length_a   1.000
_cell.length_b   1.000
_cell.length_c   1.000
_cell.angle_alpha   90.00
_cell.angle_beta   90.00
_cell.angle_gamma   90.00
#
_symmetry.space_group_name_H-M   'P 1'
#
loop_
_entity.id
_entity.type
_entity.pdbx_description
1 polymer ?
#
loop_
_entity_poly.entity_id
_entity_poly.type
_entity_poly.pdbx_seq_one_letter_code
_entity_poly.pdbx_strand_id
1 'polypeptide(L)'
;MMKLTEKNMKFDWSEKEKAAFQLLKKKLCSAPILALPKGSKNFVVYCDASQLLSDYDCEIHYHLGKANVVADALSRKERNKPLRVRALVMKIGMYLPRKILNAQVEAIKDENFGTEDLCGMIKKLEQRTDGTLCLNMRS
;
A
#
# COMPACT_ATOMS: atom_id res chain seq x y z
N MET A 1 -18.90 -28.14 4.39
CA MET A 1 -20.26 -27.86 4.90
C MET A 1 -20.32 -28.27 6.38
N MET A 2 -20.88 -27.44 7.27
CA MET A 2 -20.92 -27.72 8.72
C MET A 2 -22.11 -28.63 9.05
N LYS A 3 -21.82 -29.89 9.43
CA LYS A 3 -22.83 -30.93 9.69
C LYS A 3 -23.87 -30.55 10.76
N LEU A 4 -23.51 -29.72 11.72
CA LEU A 4 -24.36 -29.37 12.87
C LEU A 4 -25.45 -28.33 12.55
N THR A 5 -25.38 -27.66 11.42
CA THR A 5 -26.33 -26.60 11.02
C THR A 5 -27.28 -27.03 9.91
N GLU A 6 -27.25 -28.30 9.52
CA GLU A 6 -28.11 -28.86 8.46
C GLU A 6 -29.55 -29.07 8.98
N LYS A 7 -30.54 -28.61 8.21
CA LYS A 7 -31.96 -28.81 8.56
C LYS A 7 -32.32 -30.29 8.47
N ASN A 8 -33.17 -30.75 9.39
CA ASN A 8 -33.66 -32.14 9.50
C ASN A 8 -32.59 -33.20 9.81
N MET A 9 -31.36 -32.80 10.18
CA MET A 9 -30.39 -33.71 10.78
C MET A 9 -30.57 -33.75 12.30
N LYS A 10 -30.45 -34.95 12.88
CA LYS A 10 -30.43 -35.12 14.33
C LYS A 10 -29.13 -34.53 14.86
N PHE A 11 -29.25 -33.61 15.81
CA PHE A 11 -28.11 -32.99 16.45
C PHE A 11 -27.40 -34.01 17.33
N ASP A 12 -26.21 -34.45 16.91
CA ASP A 12 -25.36 -35.36 17.68
C ASP A 12 -24.22 -34.58 18.33
N TRP A 13 -24.14 -34.65 19.65
CA TRP A 13 -23.18 -33.91 20.45
C TRP A 13 -22.06 -34.85 20.90
N SER A 14 -21.12 -35.10 20.00
CA SER A 14 -19.98 -35.98 20.31
C SER A 14 -19.01 -35.29 21.26
N GLU A 15 -18.06 -36.06 21.80
CA GLU A 15 -17.03 -35.53 22.68
C GLU A 15 -16.16 -34.46 22.00
N LYS A 16 -16.04 -34.45 20.66
CA LYS A 16 -15.32 -33.40 19.92
C LYS A 16 -16.05 -32.05 19.98
N GLU A 17 -17.35 -32.04 19.69
CA GLU A 17 -18.19 -30.84 19.78
C GLU A 17 -18.26 -30.32 21.21
N LYS A 18 -18.38 -31.23 22.18
CA LYS A 18 -18.35 -30.90 23.61
C LYS A 18 -17.03 -30.26 24.02
N ALA A 19 -15.90 -30.81 23.60
CA ALA A 19 -14.59 -30.26 23.87
C ALA A 19 -14.41 -28.86 23.23
N ALA A 20 -14.84 -28.70 21.97
CA ALA A 20 -14.79 -27.40 21.28
C ALA A 20 -15.66 -26.35 21.99
N PHE A 21 -16.86 -26.72 22.43
CA PHE A 21 -17.76 -25.83 23.17
C PHE A 21 -17.19 -25.42 24.53
N GLN A 22 -16.57 -26.36 25.26
CA GLN A 22 -15.91 -26.04 26.54
C GLN A 22 -14.68 -25.14 26.34
N LEU A 23 -13.92 -25.37 25.26
CA LEU A 23 -12.82 -24.49 24.89
C LEU A 23 -13.31 -23.07 24.58
N LEU A 24 -14.41 -22.93 23.84
CA LEU A 24 -15.03 -21.65 23.55
C LEU A 24 -15.47 -20.93 24.83
N LYS A 25 -16.17 -21.64 25.74
CA LYS A 25 -16.54 -21.10 27.06
C LYS A 25 -15.33 -20.57 27.81
N LYS A 26 -14.26 -21.37 27.89
CA LYS A 26 -13.01 -20.96 28.54
C LYS A 26 -12.43 -19.69 27.93
N LYS A 27 -12.38 -19.60 26.59
CA LYS A 27 -11.85 -18.44 25.86
C LYS A 27 -12.68 -17.18 26.07
N LEU A 28 -14.01 -17.30 26.11
CA LEU A 28 -14.91 -16.19 26.40
C LEU A 28 -14.77 -15.71 27.84
N CYS A 29 -14.66 -16.63 28.81
CA CYS A 29 -14.45 -16.27 30.22
C CYS A 29 -13.08 -15.64 30.48
N SER A 30 -12.06 -15.97 29.68
CA SER A 30 -10.70 -15.44 29.81
C SER A 30 -10.38 -14.31 28.82
N ALA A 31 -11.37 -13.76 28.12
CA ALA A 31 -11.13 -12.74 27.11
C ALA A 31 -10.65 -11.43 27.77
N PRO A 32 -9.57 -10.80 27.27
CA PRO A 32 -9.11 -9.53 27.81
C PRO A 32 -10.14 -8.42 27.55
N ILE A 33 -10.29 -7.52 28.52
CA ILE A 33 -11.15 -6.35 28.38
C ILE A 33 -10.55 -5.42 27.33
N LEU A 34 -11.29 -5.18 26.24
CA LEU A 34 -10.89 -4.23 25.22
C LEU A 34 -11.07 -2.81 25.75
N ALA A 35 -9.97 -2.08 25.91
CA ALA A 35 -10.01 -0.69 26.32
C ALA A 35 -10.43 0.19 25.13
N LEU A 36 -11.24 1.21 25.42
CA LEU A 36 -11.55 2.24 24.44
C LEU A 36 -10.25 2.91 23.98
N PRO A 37 -10.09 3.12 22.66
CA PRO A 37 -8.94 3.83 22.12
C PRO A 37 -8.90 5.25 22.69
N LYS A 38 -7.86 5.59 23.46
CA LYS A 38 -7.72 6.89 24.11
C LYS A 38 -6.68 7.75 23.36
N GLY A 39 -7.14 8.86 22.77
CA GLY A 39 -6.30 9.85 22.08
C GLY A 39 -6.06 9.57 20.60
N SER A 40 -5.17 10.37 19.98
CA SER A 40 -4.80 10.32 18.55
C SER A 40 -3.62 9.39 18.25
N LYS A 41 -3.35 8.42 19.14
CA LYS A 41 -2.22 7.49 18.98
C LYS A 41 -2.52 6.49 17.86
N ASN A 42 -1.50 6.18 17.07
CA ASN A 42 -1.61 5.18 16.01
C ASN A 42 -1.86 3.78 16.61
N PHE A 43 -2.83 3.04 16.04
CA PHE A 43 -3.10 1.65 16.38
C PHE A 43 -2.29 0.72 15.49
N VAL A 44 -1.81 -0.38 16.06
CA VAL A 44 -1.13 -1.46 15.33
C VAL A 44 -2.05 -2.68 15.37
N VAL A 45 -2.48 -3.14 14.19
CA VAL A 45 -3.26 -4.37 14.04
C VAL A 45 -2.31 -5.48 13.63
N TYR A 46 -2.29 -6.55 14.40
CA TYR A 46 -1.53 -7.76 14.09
C TYR A 46 -2.47 -8.79 13.48
N CYS A 47 -2.18 -9.24 12.26
CA CYS A 47 -2.86 -10.37 11.62
C CYS A 47 -1.84 -11.49 11.40
N ASP A 48 -2.18 -12.70 11.81
CA ASP A 48 -1.46 -13.91 11.44
C ASP A 48 -2.19 -14.56 10.26
N ALA A 49 -1.50 -14.71 9.13
CA ALA A 49 -2.05 -15.23 7.87
C ALA A 49 -1.56 -16.66 7.58
N SER A 50 -1.27 -17.43 8.62
CA SER A 50 -0.63 -18.74 8.51
C SER A 50 -1.53 -19.89 8.02
N GLN A 51 -2.83 -19.68 7.76
CA GLN A 51 -3.75 -20.79 7.47
C GLN A 51 -4.70 -20.65 6.27
N LEU A 52 -4.79 -19.48 5.61
CA LEU A 52 -5.84 -19.27 4.58
C LEU A 52 -5.35 -18.86 3.18
N LEU A 53 -4.06 -18.56 3.01
CA LEU A 53 -3.54 -18.00 1.74
C LEU A 53 -2.82 -19.01 0.84
N SER A 54 -2.58 -20.25 1.28
CA SER A 54 -1.87 -21.24 0.45
C SER A 54 -2.77 -21.91 -0.59
N ASP A 55 -4.09 -21.95 -0.35
CA ASP A 55 -5.02 -22.81 -1.11
C ASP A 55 -5.99 -22.03 -2.00
N TYR A 56 -5.99 -20.69 -1.91
CA TYR A 56 -6.84 -19.83 -2.72
C TYR A 56 -6.00 -18.79 -3.45
N ASP A 57 -5.83 -18.97 -4.76
CA ASP A 57 -5.44 -17.90 -5.68
C ASP A 57 -6.58 -16.88 -5.73
N CYS A 58 -6.58 -15.94 -4.80
CA CYS A 58 -7.54 -14.84 -4.78
C CYS A 58 -7.07 -13.71 -5.69
N GLU A 59 -7.67 -13.57 -6.87
CA GLU A 59 -7.57 -12.35 -7.68
C GLU A 59 -8.53 -11.27 -7.13
N ILE A 60 -7.96 -10.11 -6.75
CA ILE A 60 -8.76 -8.95 -6.35
C ILE A 60 -9.17 -8.20 -7.61
N HIS A 61 -10.41 -8.39 -8.06
CA HIS A 61 -10.99 -7.60 -9.16
C HIS A 61 -11.60 -6.31 -8.62
N TYR A 62 -11.08 -5.18 -9.10
CA TYR A 62 -11.58 -3.85 -8.75
C TYR A 62 -12.71 -3.43 -9.69
N HIS A 63 -13.86 -3.03 -9.14
CA HIS A 63 -15.00 -2.51 -9.91
C HIS A 63 -15.34 -1.09 -9.44
N LEU A 64 -15.39 -0.14 -10.38
CA LEU A 64 -15.64 1.27 -10.08
C LEU A 64 -17.13 1.51 -9.78
N GLY A 65 -17.49 2.06 -8.62
CA GLY A 65 -18.87 2.45 -8.29
C GLY A 65 -19.32 2.19 -6.84
N LYS A 66 -20.64 2.19 -6.61
CA LYS A 66 -21.28 2.14 -5.27
C LYS A 66 -20.88 0.94 -4.39
N ALA A 67 -20.49 -0.18 -5.00
CA ALA A 67 -20.02 -1.37 -4.28
C ALA A 67 -18.63 -1.15 -3.64
N ASN A 68 -17.88 -0.18 -4.15
CA ASN A 68 -16.52 0.10 -3.74
C ASN A 68 -16.41 1.32 -2.83
N VAL A 69 -17.53 1.86 -2.33
CA VAL A 69 -17.57 3.09 -1.53
C VAL A 69 -16.68 3.00 -0.30
N VAL A 70 -16.57 1.82 0.32
CA VAL A 70 -15.67 1.59 1.46
C VAL A 70 -14.21 1.59 1.03
N ALA A 71 -13.87 0.93 -0.08
CA ALA A 71 -12.50 0.93 -0.62
C ALA A 71 -12.11 2.32 -1.15
N ASP A 72 -13.02 3.05 -1.79
CA ASP A 72 -12.83 4.41 -2.29
C ASP A 72 -12.68 5.41 -1.13
N ALA A 73 -13.46 5.26 -0.05
CA ALA A 73 -13.33 6.06 1.17
C ALA A 73 -12.01 5.78 1.90
N LEU A 74 -11.55 4.53 1.93
CA LEU A 74 -10.24 4.13 2.48
C LEU A 74 -9.06 4.46 1.54
N SER A 75 -9.34 4.62 0.24
CA SER A 75 -8.39 5.04 -0.82
C SER A 75 -8.13 6.55 -0.80
N ARG A 76 -9.01 7.36 -0.21
CA ARG A 76 -8.84 8.81 -0.01
C ARG A 76 -7.82 9.20 1.07
N LYS A 77 -6.80 8.36 1.28
CA LYS A 77 -5.55 8.74 1.91
C LYS A 77 -4.52 8.89 0.81
N GLU A 78 -3.82 10.02 0.82
CA GLU A 78 -2.63 10.25 0.01
C GLU A 78 -1.77 8.97 -0.02
N ARG A 79 -1.57 8.43 -1.22
CA ARG A 79 -0.68 7.29 -1.48
C ARG A 79 0.72 7.71 -0.98
N ASN A 80 1.41 6.93 -0.15
CA ASN A 80 2.05 5.69 -0.54
C ASN A 80 2.34 4.73 0.64
N LYS A 81 2.36 3.42 0.35
CA LYS A 81 3.27 2.40 0.92
C LYS A 81 3.59 1.45 -0.26
N PRO A 82 4.81 0.87 -0.48
CA PRO A 82 5.11 -0.44 0.16
C PRO A 82 6.58 -0.99 0.14
N LEU A 83 6.75 -2.21 0.69
CA LEU A 83 7.81 -3.23 0.51
C LEU A 83 9.18 -3.04 1.19
N ARG A 84 9.47 -3.88 2.20
CA ARG A 84 10.85 -4.34 2.48
C ARG A 84 11.23 -5.40 1.44
N VAL A 85 11.53 -4.97 0.22
CA VAL A 85 12.42 -5.73 -0.66
C VAL A 85 13.83 -5.57 -0.08
N ARG A 86 14.66 -6.62 -0.16
CA ARG A 86 16.11 -6.46 0.04
C ARG A 86 16.56 -5.33 -0.89
N ALA A 87 16.96 -4.22 -0.30
CA ALA A 87 16.96 -2.95 -1.00
C ALA A 87 17.98 -2.98 -2.14
N LEU A 88 17.50 -3.00 -3.39
CA LEU A 88 18.27 -2.51 -4.54
C LEU A 88 18.36 -0.96 -4.49
N VAL A 89 18.45 -0.39 -3.28
CA VAL A 89 18.36 1.05 -2.97
C VAL A 89 19.56 1.83 -3.50
N MET A 90 20.55 1.20 -4.11
CA MET A 90 21.74 1.87 -4.61
C MET A 90 22.04 1.66 -6.10
N LYS A 91 21.06 1.25 -6.92
CA LYS A 91 21.20 1.28 -8.39
C LYS A 91 20.26 2.28 -9.08
N ILE A 92 18.98 2.33 -8.72
CA ILE A 92 18.03 3.27 -9.33
C ILE A 92 18.30 4.71 -8.86
N GLY A 93 18.59 4.91 -7.57
CA GLY A 93 18.87 6.23 -6.99
C GLY A 93 20.15 6.89 -7.52
N MET A 94 21.16 6.12 -7.94
CA MET A 94 22.38 6.68 -8.54
C MET A 94 22.29 6.86 -10.05
N TYR A 95 21.52 6.00 -10.73
CA TYR A 95 21.46 5.99 -12.20
C TYR A 95 20.42 6.97 -12.75
N LEU A 96 19.31 7.17 -12.05
CA LEU A 96 18.22 8.02 -12.54
C LEU A 96 18.59 9.52 -12.52
N PRO A 97 19.14 10.09 -11.43
CA PRO A 97 19.59 11.49 -11.45
C PRO A 97 20.67 11.74 -12.51
N ARG A 98 21.59 10.78 -12.66
CA ARG A 98 22.65 10.84 -13.68
C ARG A 98 22.08 10.80 -15.11
N LYS A 99 21.06 9.98 -15.37
CA LYS A 99 20.37 9.94 -16.67
C LYS A 99 19.63 11.23 -16.98
N ILE A 100 18.96 11.81 -15.98
CA ILE A 100 18.24 13.07 -16.14
C ILE A 100 19.23 14.20 -16.44
N LEU A 101 20.32 14.30 -15.69
CA LEU A 101 21.35 15.30 -15.93
C LEU A 101 21.94 15.16 -17.33
N ASN A 102 22.32 13.94 -17.74
CA ASN A 102 22.85 13.71 -19.09
C ASN A 102 21.82 14.08 -20.17
N ALA A 103 20.55 13.73 -20.00
CA ALA A 103 19.51 14.08 -20.96
C ALA A 103 19.28 15.61 -21.04
N GLN A 104 19.33 16.32 -19.92
CA GLN A 104 19.25 17.78 -19.89
C GLN A 104 20.45 18.43 -20.58
N VAL A 105 21.67 17.95 -20.32
CA VAL A 105 22.90 18.46 -20.95
C VAL A 105 22.86 18.24 -22.47
N GLU A 106 22.42 17.05 -22.92
CA GLU A 106 22.25 16.79 -24.35
C GLU A 106 21.18 17.68 -24.98
N ALA A 107 20.04 17.90 -24.31
CA ALA A 107 18.97 18.75 -24.82
C ALA A 107 19.33 20.25 -24.87
N ILE A 108 20.28 20.70 -24.03
CA ILE A 108 20.76 22.10 -23.96
C ILE A 108 22.01 22.31 -24.83
N LYS A 109 22.37 21.35 -25.69
CA LYS A 109 23.32 21.65 -26.77
C LYS A 109 22.68 22.62 -27.76
N ASP A 110 23.41 23.67 -28.13
CA ASP A 110 22.93 24.73 -29.03
C ASP A 110 22.37 24.20 -30.36
N GLU A 111 22.82 23.03 -30.79
CA GLU A 111 22.34 22.30 -31.97
C GLU A 111 20.86 21.86 -31.87
N ASN A 112 20.29 21.74 -30.66
CA ASN A 112 18.99 21.11 -30.40
C ASN A 112 17.82 22.08 -30.20
N PHE A 113 18.05 23.37 -29.93
CA PHE A 113 16.98 24.34 -29.63
C PHE A 113 17.07 25.63 -30.45
N GLY A 114 17.44 25.53 -31.73
CA GLY A 114 17.72 26.63 -32.66
C GLY A 114 16.64 27.71 -32.90
N THR A 115 15.61 27.83 -32.05
CA THR A 115 14.64 28.92 -32.04
C THR A 115 14.86 29.83 -30.82
N GLU A 116 14.86 31.16 -31.04
CA GLU A 116 15.13 32.16 -29.99
C GLU A 116 14.20 32.04 -28.77
N ASP A 117 12.95 31.59 -28.99
CA ASP A 117 11.96 31.38 -27.93
C ASP A 117 12.40 30.33 -26.90
N LEU A 118 13.01 29.22 -27.34
CA LEU A 118 13.50 28.18 -26.45
C LEU A 118 14.75 28.63 -25.69
N CYS A 119 15.62 29.41 -26.33
CA CYS A 119 16.79 30.02 -25.67
C CYS A 119 16.36 30.95 -24.52
N GLY A 120 15.30 31.74 -24.72
CA GLY A 120 14.72 32.59 -23.68
C GLY A 120 14.15 31.78 -22.50
N MET A 121 13.59 30.60 -22.77
CA MET A 121 13.08 29.69 -21.73
C MET A 121 14.21 29.00 -20.95
N ILE A 122 15.29 28.58 -21.63
CA ILE A 122 16.46 27.96 -20.99
C ILE A 122 17.13 28.93 -20.01
N LYS A 123 17.21 30.23 -20.35
CA LYS A 123 17.76 31.28 -19.46
C LYS A 123 16.96 31.47 -18.17
N LYS A 124 15.71 31.01 -18.12
CA LYS A 124 14.85 31.06 -16.92
C LYS A 124 14.99 29.81 -16.04
N LEU A 125 15.79 28.84 -16.46
CA LEU A 125 16.11 27.67 -15.66
C LEU A 125 17.18 28.03 -14.64
N GLU A 126 16.96 27.63 -13.40
CA GLU A 126 17.91 27.77 -12.30
C GLU A 126 18.55 26.43 -11.99
N GLN A 127 19.85 26.47 -11.67
CA GLN A 127 20.60 25.29 -11.31
C GLN A 127 20.45 24.97 -9.82
N ARG A 128 20.11 23.72 -9.53
CA ARG A 128 20.02 23.19 -8.17
C ARG A 128 21.39 22.76 -7.64
N THR A 129 21.43 22.48 -6.35
CA THR A 129 22.64 21.99 -5.65
C THR A 129 23.14 20.64 -6.17
N ASP A 130 22.30 19.88 -6.87
CA ASP A 130 22.64 18.60 -7.53
C ASP A 130 23.05 18.76 -9.01
N GLY A 131 23.13 20.01 -9.50
CA GLY A 131 23.51 20.34 -10.88
C GLY A 131 22.37 20.29 -11.89
N THR A 132 21.18 19.82 -11.52
CA THR A 132 20.00 19.77 -12.41
C THR A 132 19.38 21.16 -12.61
N LEU A 133 18.76 21.38 -13.78
CA LEU A 133 18.13 22.65 -14.13
C LEU A 133 16.61 22.58 -13.95
N CYS A 134 16.02 23.57 -13.28
CA CYS A 134 14.58 23.63 -13.01
C CYS A 134 13.98 25.04 -13.20
N LEU A 135 12.72 25.12 -13.61
CA LEU A 135 11.97 26.38 -13.68
C LEU A 135 11.61 26.84 -12.27
N ASN A 136 11.92 28.10 -11.95
CA ASN A 136 11.67 28.64 -10.63
C ASN A 136 10.17 28.98 -10.46
N MET A 137 9.37 28.00 -10.04
CA MET A 137 7.99 28.24 -9.62
C MET A 137 8.00 28.65 -8.15
N ARG A 138 8.09 29.97 -7.88
CA ARG A 138 7.68 30.52 -6.58
C ARG A 138 6.18 30.27 -6.44
N SER A 139 5.81 29.28 -5.62
CA SER A 139 4.45 29.19 -5.06
C SER A 139 4.30 30.17 -3.91
#